data_AF-A0A812GCB9-F1
#
_entry.id   AF-A0A812GCB9-F1
#
_cell.length_a   1.000
_cell.length_b   1.000
_cell.length_c   1.000
_cell.angle_alpha   90.00
_cell.angle_beta   90.00
_cell.angle_gamma   90.00
#
_symmetry.space_group_name_H-M   'P 1'
#
loop_
_entity.id
_entity.type
_entity.pdbx_description
1 polymer ?
#
loop_
_entity_poly.entity_id
_entity_poly.type
_entity_poly.pdbx_seq_one_letter_code
_entity_poly.pdbx_strand_id
1 'polypeptide(L)'
;MNITQAMIEQAFHAGRHAQLEEVLPRLIHCATEHSAQGLAYQGFALTKTNEGAGHPQVVDLNGQAVAESRLTWLAPDRLLDWLNLQVATVSDEQAFCLPISTLIASARLGLVARTLDYAHQHLQNRKSFGQKTTRHQLIKASFSDIYGDVTLLNQQLLLRVENTDHQGLETEHQAITRLSNQAEKLMGGHGFLMGATHTVSHLSMLLYSVFGKQPSTEAV
;
A
#
# COMPACT_ATOMS: atom_id res chain seq x y z
N MET A 1 -13.69 -13.88 -4.02
CA MET A 1 -13.81 -12.48 -3.58
C MET A 1 -14.26 -11.64 -4.77
N ASN A 2 -15.38 -10.92 -4.66
CA ASN A 2 -15.82 -9.96 -5.68
C ASN A 2 -15.49 -8.56 -5.16
N ILE A 3 -14.65 -7.82 -5.88
CA ILE A 3 -14.34 -6.43 -5.52
C ILE A 3 -15.25 -5.47 -6.28
N THR A 4 -15.59 -4.36 -5.65
CA THR A 4 -16.46 -3.31 -6.23
C THR A 4 -15.68 -2.01 -6.42
N GLN A 5 -16.21 -1.09 -7.22
CA GLN A 5 -15.61 0.25 -7.37
C GLN A 5 -15.53 0.97 -6.01
N ALA A 6 -16.54 0.83 -5.16
CA ALA A 6 -16.53 1.40 -3.81
C ALA A 6 -15.36 0.86 -2.97
N MET A 7 -15.02 -0.43 -3.08
CA MET A 7 -13.86 -1.02 -2.39
C MET A 7 -12.54 -0.45 -2.92
N ILE A 8 -12.42 -0.20 -4.23
CA ILE A 8 -11.26 0.47 -4.82
C ILE A 8 -11.10 1.88 -4.27
N GLU A 9 -12.17 2.66 -4.24
CA GLU A 9 -12.17 4.03 -3.69
C GLU A 9 -11.84 4.04 -2.19
N GLN A 10 -12.39 3.10 -1.42
CA GLN A 10 -12.09 2.94 0.00
C GLN A 10 -10.62 2.58 0.23
N ALA A 11 -10.05 1.68 -0.57
CA ALA A 11 -8.64 1.32 -0.48
C ALA A 11 -7.72 2.51 -0.82
N PHE A 12 -8.02 3.25 -1.88
CA PHE A 12 -7.30 4.48 -2.23
C PHE A 12 -7.38 5.50 -1.09
N HIS A 13 -8.58 5.74 -0.56
CA HIS A 13 -8.82 6.69 0.52
C HIS A 13 -8.10 6.27 1.81
N ALA A 14 -8.11 4.99 2.16
CA ALA A 14 -7.36 4.46 3.30
C ALA A 14 -5.85 4.70 3.13
N GLY A 15 -5.31 4.37 1.95
CA GLY A 15 -3.91 4.63 1.61
C GLY A 15 -3.53 6.10 1.64
N ARG A 16 -4.44 7.02 1.30
CA ARG A 16 -4.17 8.47 1.33
C ARG A 16 -4.33 9.10 2.71
N HIS A 17 -5.36 8.74 3.46
CA HIS A 17 -5.80 9.53 4.62
C HIS A 17 -5.79 8.83 5.99
N ALA A 18 -5.78 7.49 6.06
CA ALA A 18 -5.71 6.80 7.34
C ALA A 18 -4.37 7.04 8.07
N GLN A 19 -4.31 6.81 9.37
CA GLN A 19 -3.01 6.60 10.02
C GLN A 19 -2.28 5.43 9.35
N LEU A 20 -0.94 5.48 9.27
CA LEU A 20 -0.17 4.47 8.52
C LEU A 20 -0.41 3.04 9.04
N GLU A 21 -0.45 2.88 10.37
CA GLU A 21 -0.78 1.62 11.05
C GLU A 21 -2.21 1.12 10.81
N GLU A 22 -3.13 2.00 10.40
CA GLU A 22 -4.53 1.69 10.13
C GLU A 22 -4.80 1.36 8.66
N VAL A 23 -3.81 1.51 7.78
CA VAL A 23 -3.95 1.17 6.35
C VAL A 23 -4.23 -0.32 6.20
N LEU A 24 -3.44 -1.18 6.85
CA LEU A 24 -3.61 -2.63 6.76
C LEU A 24 -4.96 -3.10 7.32
N PRO A 25 -5.36 -2.80 8.57
CA PRO A 25 -6.67 -3.18 9.10
C PRO A 25 -7.85 -2.75 8.22
N ARG A 26 -7.79 -1.54 7.63
CA ARG A 26 -8.82 -1.06 6.70
C ARG A 26 -8.86 -1.84 5.40
N LEU A 27 -7.71 -2.23 4.86
CA LEU A 27 -7.64 -3.08 3.66
C LEU A 27 -8.17 -4.49 3.95
N ILE A 28 -7.88 -5.03 5.14
CA ILE A 28 -8.40 -6.33 5.55
C ILE A 28 -9.92 -6.28 5.63
N HIS A 29 -10.47 -5.30 6.35
CA HIS A 29 -11.92 -5.12 6.44
C HIS A 29 -12.55 -4.92 5.05
N CYS A 30 -11.89 -4.14 4.18
CA CYS A 30 -12.35 -3.96 2.81
C CYS A 30 -12.32 -5.26 2.00
N ALA A 31 -11.37 -6.16 2.21
CA ALA A 31 -11.22 -7.40 1.44
C ALA A 31 -12.10 -8.55 1.97
N THR A 32 -12.25 -8.65 3.28
CA THR A 32 -12.85 -9.82 3.94
C THR A 32 -14.19 -9.51 4.62
N GLU A 33 -14.57 -8.24 4.74
CA GLU A 33 -15.69 -7.74 5.58
C GLU A 33 -15.50 -7.98 7.09
N HIS A 34 -14.37 -8.56 7.52
CA HIS A 34 -14.07 -8.85 8.91
C HIS A 34 -13.05 -7.86 9.47
N SER A 35 -13.24 -7.42 10.71
CA SER A 35 -12.22 -6.65 11.43
C SER A 35 -11.15 -7.60 11.95
N ALA A 36 -9.93 -7.47 11.43
CA ALA A 36 -8.78 -8.24 11.87
C ALA A 36 -7.51 -7.39 11.79
N GLN A 37 -6.48 -7.83 12.52
CA GLN A 37 -5.23 -7.09 12.68
C GLN A 37 -4.17 -7.58 11.70
N GLY A 38 -4.32 -8.80 11.18
CA GLY A 38 -3.44 -9.34 10.15
C GLY A 38 -4.17 -10.16 9.11
N LEU A 39 -3.52 -10.27 7.95
CA LEU A 39 -3.99 -11.04 6.82
C LEU A 39 -2.89 -12.01 6.38
N ALA A 40 -3.25 -13.28 6.29
CA ALA A 40 -2.46 -14.32 5.67
C ALA A 40 -2.83 -14.45 4.19
N TYR A 41 -1.82 -14.45 3.33
CA TYR A 41 -1.96 -14.66 1.89
C TYR A 41 -0.61 -15.05 1.27
N GLN A 42 -0.63 -15.98 0.30
CA GLN A 42 0.56 -16.41 -0.46
C GLN A 42 1.76 -16.82 0.41
N GLY A 43 1.51 -17.57 1.48
CA GLY A 43 2.57 -18.08 2.35
C GLY A 43 3.21 -17.04 3.28
N PHE A 44 2.64 -15.84 3.34
CA PHE A 44 3.04 -14.80 4.28
C PHE A 44 1.82 -14.29 5.05
N ALA A 45 2.05 -13.76 6.24
CA ALA A 45 1.09 -12.95 6.97
C ALA A 45 1.73 -11.63 7.33
N LEU A 46 0.97 -10.55 7.15
CA LEU A 46 1.32 -9.24 7.70
C LEU A 46 0.28 -8.90 8.77
N THR A 47 0.73 -8.51 9.95
CA THR A 47 -0.14 -8.16 11.07
C THR A 47 0.30 -6.89 11.76
N LYS A 48 -0.64 -6.19 12.40
CA LYS A 48 -0.35 -5.19 13.42
C LYS A 48 0.21 -5.88 14.67
N THR A 49 1.24 -5.29 15.29
CA THR A 49 1.74 -5.69 16.61
C THR A 49 0.83 -5.08 17.68
N ASN A 50 0.12 -5.90 18.46
CA ASN A 50 -0.80 -5.40 19.48
C ASN A 50 -0.06 -4.85 20.71
N GLU A 51 -0.50 -3.68 21.20
CA GLU A 51 -0.28 -3.22 22.59
C GLU A 51 -1.41 -3.66 23.56
N GLY A 52 -2.34 -4.54 23.14
CA GLY A 52 -3.47 -4.98 23.96
C GLY A 52 -3.53 -6.50 24.12
N ALA A 53 -3.81 -6.97 25.35
CA ALA A 53 -3.84 -8.38 25.75
C ALA A 53 -4.78 -9.26 24.90
N GLY A 54 -4.26 -9.78 23.80
CA GLY A 54 -4.90 -10.74 22.90
C GLY A 54 -3.96 -11.00 21.72
N HIS A 55 -3.79 -12.28 21.36
CA HIS A 55 -2.97 -12.65 20.19
C HIS A 55 -3.52 -11.95 18.95
N PRO A 56 -2.65 -11.39 18.08
CA PRO A 56 -3.09 -10.69 16.89
C PRO A 56 -3.91 -11.62 16.01
N GLN A 57 -5.16 -11.25 15.76
CA GLN A 57 -6.05 -12.07 14.93
C GLN A 57 -5.61 -11.93 13.47
N VAL A 58 -4.88 -12.93 12.99
CA VAL A 58 -4.57 -13.12 11.58
C VAL A 58 -5.70 -13.92 10.95
N VAL A 59 -6.27 -13.40 9.87
CA VAL A 59 -7.31 -14.08 9.08
C VAL A 59 -6.81 -14.42 7.69
N ASP A 60 -7.43 -15.39 7.03
CA ASP A 60 -7.29 -15.61 5.59
C ASP A 60 -8.22 -14.68 4.79
N LEU A 61 -8.21 -14.81 3.45
CA LEU A 61 -9.10 -14.02 2.57
C LEU A 61 -10.60 -14.32 2.73
N ASN A 62 -10.96 -15.41 3.41
CA ASN A 62 -12.35 -15.75 3.73
C ASN A 62 -12.74 -15.23 5.13
N GLY A 63 -11.86 -14.49 5.80
CA GLY A 63 -12.07 -14.00 7.17
C GLY A 63 -11.90 -15.07 8.25
N GLN A 64 -11.42 -16.27 7.89
CA GLN A 64 -11.23 -17.36 8.86
C GLN A 64 -9.92 -17.17 9.61
N ALA A 65 -9.94 -17.38 10.93
CA ALA A 65 -8.76 -17.25 11.76
C ALA A 65 -7.70 -18.28 11.37
N VAL A 66 -6.47 -17.82 11.17
CA VAL A 66 -5.31 -18.68 10.93
C VAL A 66 -4.74 -19.11 12.28
N ALA A 67 -4.61 -20.42 12.49
CA ALA A 67 -4.06 -20.96 13.72
C ALA A 67 -2.60 -20.54 13.92
N GLU A 68 -2.24 -20.13 15.14
CA GLU A 68 -0.88 -19.69 15.52
C GLU A 68 0.19 -20.73 15.17
N SER A 69 -0.14 -22.03 15.27
CA SER A 69 0.77 -23.13 14.92
C SER A 69 1.18 -23.16 13.44
N ARG A 70 0.51 -22.41 12.57
CA ARG A 70 0.82 -22.27 11.14
C ARG A 70 1.69 -21.05 10.85
N LEU A 71 1.90 -20.18 11.84
CA LEU A 71 2.63 -18.92 11.71
C LEU A 71 4.06 -19.10 12.21
N THR A 72 5.03 -18.78 11.38
CA THR A 72 6.44 -18.64 11.80
C THR A 72 6.83 -17.17 11.72
N TRP A 73 6.85 -16.50 12.87
CA TRP A 73 7.18 -15.08 12.97
C TRP A 73 8.63 -14.80 12.54
N LEU A 74 8.79 -13.81 11.66
CA LEU A 74 10.11 -13.35 11.23
C LEU A 74 10.76 -12.46 12.29
N ALA A 75 12.08 -12.32 12.18
CA ALA A 75 12.86 -11.45 13.07
C ALA A 75 12.34 -10.00 13.00
N PRO A 76 12.36 -9.26 14.13
CA PRO A 76 11.95 -7.86 14.16
C PRO A 76 12.76 -7.01 13.18
N ASP A 77 12.07 -6.08 12.52
CA ASP A 77 12.66 -5.09 11.63
C ASP A 77 12.32 -3.70 12.15
N ARG A 78 13.30 -2.80 12.21
CA ARG A 78 13.12 -1.47 12.82
C ARG A 78 12.04 -0.62 12.15
N LEU A 79 11.88 -0.77 10.84
CA LEU A 79 10.88 -0.01 10.10
C LEU A 79 9.49 -0.62 10.31
N LEU A 80 9.39 -1.95 10.32
CA LEU A 80 8.15 -2.64 10.67
C LEU A 80 7.72 -2.34 12.11
N ASP A 81 8.65 -2.35 13.07
CA ASP A 81 8.40 -1.97 14.47
C ASP A 81 7.86 -0.54 14.55
N TRP A 82 8.43 0.40 13.79
CA TRP A 82 7.93 1.78 13.74
C TRP A 82 6.51 1.87 13.16
N LEU A 83 6.17 1.01 12.18
CA LEU A 83 4.84 0.90 11.60
C LEU A 83 3.86 0.11 12.48
N ASN A 84 4.31 -0.41 13.63
CA ASN A 84 3.58 -1.38 14.45
C ASN A 84 3.14 -2.60 13.64
N LEU A 85 4.04 -3.14 12.80
CA LEU A 85 3.79 -4.28 11.94
C LEU A 85 4.77 -5.42 12.22
N GLN A 86 4.33 -6.65 11.94
CA GLN A 86 5.15 -7.85 11.96
C GLN A 86 4.77 -8.77 10.81
N VAL A 87 5.75 -9.52 10.31
CA VAL A 87 5.57 -10.51 9.25
C VAL A 87 5.78 -11.92 9.80
N ALA A 88 4.96 -12.87 9.35
CA ALA A 88 5.19 -14.30 9.52
C ALA A 88 5.20 -14.99 8.15
N THR A 89 5.85 -16.14 8.07
CA THR A 89 5.53 -17.11 7.02
C THR A 89 4.34 -17.96 7.47
N VAL A 90 3.52 -18.38 6.51
CA VAL A 90 2.33 -19.20 6.72
C VAL A 90 2.54 -20.49 5.95
N SER A 91 2.43 -21.63 6.62
CA SER A 91 2.37 -22.92 5.94
C SER A 91 0.99 -23.04 5.31
N ASP A 92 0.87 -22.62 4.04
CA ASP A 92 -0.39 -22.50 3.34
C ASP A 92 -0.39 -23.25 2.01
N GLU A 93 -1.50 -23.95 1.75
CA GLU A 93 -1.83 -24.54 0.47
C GLU A 93 -3.00 -23.71 -0.09
N GLN A 94 -2.73 -22.54 -0.67
CA GLN A 94 -3.81 -21.64 -1.08
C GLN A 94 -3.75 -21.19 -2.54
N ALA A 95 -4.96 -21.12 -3.10
CA ALA A 95 -5.27 -20.63 -4.43
C ALA A 95 -5.11 -19.11 -4.52
N PHE A 96 -4.64 -18.65 -5.68
CA PHE A 96 -4.48 -17.23 -5.97
C PHE A 96 -5.82 -16.51 -6.06
N CYS A 97 -5.93 -15.34 -5.44
CA CYS A 97 -7.10 -14.48 -5.52
C CYS A 97 -6.76 -13.19 -6.25
N LEU A 98 -6.81 -13.21 -7.59
CA LEU A 98 -6.42 -12.07 -8.44
C LEU A 98 -7.00 -10.71 -8.02
N PRO A 99 -8.28 -10.60 -7.60
CA PRO A 99 -8.86 -9.31 -7.22
C PRO A 99 -8.15 -8.62 -6.03
N ILE A 100 -7.46 -9.35 -5.15
CA ILE A 100 -6.73 -8.73 -4.03
C ILE A 100 -5.60 -7.84 -4.55
N SER A 101 -4.96 -8.24 -5.65
CA SER A 101 -3.89 -7.46 -6.26
C SER A 101 -4.39 -6.10 -6.77
N THR A 102 -5.60 -6.05 -7.34
CA THR A 102 -6.25 -4.79 -7.77
C THR A 102 -6.57 -3.90 -6.57
N LEU A 103 -7.09 -4.46 -5.48
CA LEU A 103 -7.36 -3.72 -4.24
C LEU A 103 -6.06 -3.13 -3.64
N ILE A 104 -4.99 -3.93 -3.61
CA ILE A 104 -3.67 -3.52 -3.14
C ILE A 104 -3.07 -2.44 -4.04
N ALA A 105 -3.22 -2.53 -5.36
CA ALA A 105 -2.77 -1.50 -6.28
C ALA A 105 -3.43 -0.14 -5.95
N SER A 106 -4.75 -0.16 -5.69
CA SER A 106 -5.48 1.05 -5.29
C SER A 106 -4.96 1.67 -3.99
N ALA A 107 -4.73 0.84 -2.97
CA ALA A 107 -4.18 1.29 -1.69
C ALA A 107 -2.79 1.92 -1.84
N ARG A 108 -1.92 1.26 -2.62
CA ARG A 108 -0.57 1.75 -2.92
C ARG A 108 -0.61 3.07 -3.68
N LEU A 109 -1.56 3.24 -4.60
CA LEU A 109 -1.76 4.49 -5.31
C LEU A 109 -2.22 5.62 -4.38
N GLY A 110 -3.08 5.32 -3.40
CA GLY A 110 -3.42 6.23 -2.31
C GLY A 110 -2.21 6.67 -1.49
N LEU A 111 -1.27 5.75 -1.22
CA LEU A 111 0.00 6.07 -0.55
C LEU A 111 0.89 7.01 -1.38
N VAL A 112 0.86 6.91 -2.72
CA VAL A 112 1.55 7.90 -3.60
C VAL A 112 0.92 9.28 -3.44
N ALA A 113 -0.40 9.38 -3.42
CA ALA A 113 -1.10 10.65 -3.18
C ALA A 113 -0.77 11.24 -1.79
N ARG A 114 -0.66 10.40 -0.75
CA ARG A 114 -0.17 10.82 0.57
C ARG A 114 1.25 11.39 0.51
N THR A 115 2.15 10.75 -0.24
CA THR A 115 3.52 11.25 -0.44
C THR A 115 3.52 12.64 -1.10
N LEU A 116 2.63 12.89 -2.06
CA LEU A 116 2.44 14.24 -2.62
C LEU A 116 1.94 15.23 -1.57
N ASP A 117 0.98 14.85 -0.72
CA ASP A 117 0.48 15.71 0.36
C ASP A 117 1.62 16.10 1.33
N TYR A 118 2.46 15.12 1.71
CA TYR A 118 3.66 15.35 2.53
C TYR A 118 4.69 16.24 1.83
N ALA A 119 4.96 16.00 0.55
CA ALA A 119 5.84 16.83 -0.26
C ALA A 119 5.35 18.28 -0.33
N HIS A 120 4.05 18.49 -0.52
CA HIS A 120 3.47 19.83 -0.54
C HIS A 120 3.67 20.52 0.80
N GLN A 121 3.31 19.84 1.90
CA GLN A 121 3.49 20.36 3.26
C GLN A 121 4.96 20.70 3.57
N HIS A 122 5.88 19.88 3.10
CA HIS A 122 7.31 20.07 3.25
C HIS A 122 7.82 21.31 2.49
N LEU A 123 7.33 21.54 1.28
CA LEU A 123 7.85 22.56 0.37
C LEU A 123 7.16 23.93 0.50
N GLN A 124 5.89 23.99 0.94
CA GLN A 124 5.08 25.22 0.94
C GLN A 124 5.69 26.39 1.73
N ASN A 125 6.44 26.09 2.79
CA ASN A 125 7.06 27.08 3.66
C ASN A 125 8.56 27.27 3.38
N ARG A 126 9.14 26.46 2.49
CA ARG A 126 10.56 26.52 2.15
C ARG A 126 10.83 27.55 1.06
N LYS A 127 12.05 28.09 1.10
CA LYS A 127 12.59 28.93 0.05
C LYS A 127 13.85 28.31 -0.51
N SER A 128 14.05 28.50 -1.80
CA SER A 128 15.29 28.17 -2.51
C SER A 128 15.53 29.24 -3.56
N PHE A 129 16.77 29.72 -3.68
CA PHE A 129 17.13 30.86 -4.53
C PHE A 129 16.25 32.10 -4.30
N GLY A 130 15.99 32.43 -3.03
CA GLY A 130 15.22 33.63 -2.64
C GLY A 130 13.71 33.55 -2.87
N GLN A 131 13.18 32.51 -3.51
CA GLN A 131 11.75 32.34 -3.78
C GLN A 131 11.16 31.11 -3.08
N LYS A 132 9.84 31.13 -2.86
CA LYS A 132 9.11 29.96 -2.34
C LYS A 132 9.36 28.77 -3.26
N THR A 133 9.65 27.62 -2.67
CA THR A 133 10.03 26.43 -3.43
C THR A 133 8.90 25.95 -4.35
N THR A 134 7.64 26.14 -3.95
CA THR A 134 6.44 25.88 -4.75
C THR A 134 6.25 26.80 -5.96
N ARG A 135 7.09 27.85 -6.14
CA ARG A 135 7.08 28.71 -7.32
C ARG A 135 7.97 28.22 -8.46
N HIS A 136 8.91 27.30 -8.18
CA HIS A 136 9.81 26.75 -9.20
C HIS A 136 9.02 25.89 -10.19
N GLN A 137 9.23 26.11 -11.49
CA GLN A 137 8.47 25.42 -12.55
C GLN A 137 8.66 23.91 -12.53
N LEU A 138 9.89 23.44 -12.25
CA LEU A 138 10.17 22.01 -12.14
C LEU A 138 9.34 21.34 -11.03
N ILE A 139 9.15 22.03 -9.91
CA ILE A 139 8.35 21.49 -8.79
C ILE A 139 6.88 21.44 -9.17
N LYS A 140 6.36 22.50 -9.80
CA LYS A 140 4.97 22.52 -10.28
C LYS A 140 4.71 21.43 -11.31
N ALA A 141 5.60 21.29 -12.29
CA ALA A 141 5.52 20.25 -13.31
C ALA A 141 5.49 18.86 -12.65
N SER A 142 6.43 18.57 -11.75
CA SER A 142 6.44 17.29 -11.03
C SER A 142 5.15 17.01 -10.25
N PHE A 143 4.59 17.99 -9.53
CA PHE A 143 3.30 17.80 -8.86
C PHE A 143 2.16 17.52 -9.86
N SER A 144 2.09 18.29 -10.94
CA SER A 144 1.05 18.14 -11.96
C SER A 144 1.14 16.80 -12.67
N ASP A 145 2.34 16.39 -13.08
CA ASP A 145 2.58 15.15 -13.82
C ASP A 145 2.23 13.93 -12.94
N ILE A 146 2.77 13.88 -11.72
CA ILE A 146 2.52 12.75 -10.81
C ILE A 146 1.03 12.70 -10.43
N TYR A 147 0.39 13.84 -10.15
CA TYR A 147 -1.04 13.86 -9.83
C TYR A 147 -1.92 13.44 -11.02
N GLY A 148 -1.56 13.85 -12.24
CA GLY A 148 -2.20 13.41 -13.47
C GLY A 148 -2.11 11.89 -13.65
N ASP A 149 -0.92 11.33 -13.50
CA ASP A 149 -0.68 9.89 -13.60
C ASP A 149 -1.40 9.11 -12.49
N VAL A 150 -1.43 9.63 -11.25
CA VAL A 150 -2.22 9.05 -10.16
C VAL A 150 -3.71 8.99 -10.52
N THR A 151 -4.25 10.08 -11.07
CA THR A 151 -5.66 10.15 -11.47
C THR A 151 -5.95 9.16 -12.59
N LEU A 152 -5.08 9.09 -13.60
CA LEU A 152 -5.22 8.16 -14.72
C LEU A 152 -5.17 6.70 -14.27
N LEU A 153 -4.18 6.32 -13.45
CA LEU A 153 -4.06 4.95 -12.93
C LEU A 153 -5.28 4.59 -12.06
N ASN A 154 -5.80 5.52 -11.26
CA ASN A 154 -6.99 5.26 -10.45
C ASN A 154 -8.21 4.97 -11.33
N GLN A 155 -8.41 5.73 -12.41
CA GLN A 155 -9.46 5.47 -13.39
C GLN A 155 -9.28 4.11 -14.08
N GLN A 156 -8.05 3.73 -14.43
CA GLN A 156 -7.75 2.41 -15.00
C GLN A 156 -8.10 1.27 -14.03
N LEU A 157 -7.79 1.41 -12.74
CA LEU A 157 -8.17 0.41 -11.73
C LEU A 157 -9.69 0.29 -11.58
N LEU A 158 -10.44 1.39 -11.64
CA LEU A 158 -11.90 1.37 -11.60
C LEU A 158 -12.50 0.68 -12.83
N LEU A 159 -11.97 0.96 -14.03
CA LEU A 159 -12.37 0.30 -15.28
C LEU A 159 -12.07 -1.20 -15.28
N ARG A 160 -10.94 -1.60 -14.68
CA ARG A 160 -10.60 -3.02 -14.49
C ARG A 160 -11.66 -3.74 -13.65
N VAL A 161 -12.09 -3.13 -12.55
CA VAL A 161 -13.17 -3.71 -11.72
C VAL A 161 -14.49 -3.79 -12.47
N GLU A 162 -14.85 -2.74 -13.21
CA GLU A 162 -16.07 -2.73 -14.03
C GLU A 162 -16.08 -3.87 -15.07
N ASN A 163 -14.93 -4.12 -15.70
CA ASN A 163 -14.77 -5.18 -16.69
C ASN A 163 -14.44 -6.56 -16.08
N THR A 164 -14.36 -6.68 -14.76
CA THR A 164 -13.90 -7.89 -14.05
C THR A 164 -12.52 -8.38 -14.53
N ASP A 165 -11.66 -7.46 -14.98
CA ASP A 165 -10.30 -7.74 -15.44
C ASP A 165 -9.27 -7.51 -14.32
N HIS A 166 -8.94 -8.60 -13.63
CA HIS A 166 -7.97 -8.61 -12.54
C HIS A 166 -6.63 -9.26 -12.91
N GLN A 167 -6.37 -9.54 -14.19
CA GLN A 167 -5.12 -10.19 -14.61
C GLN A 167 -4.04 -9.18 -15.00
N GLY A 168 -2.77 -9.56 -14.82
CA GLY A 168 -1.64 -8.82 -15.36
C GLY A 168 -1.35 -7.48 -14.68
N LEU A 169 -1.69 -7.32 -13.40
CA LEU A 169 -1.57 -6.07 -12.64
C LEU A 169 -0.11 -5.64 -12.35
N GLU A 170 0.87 -6.44 -12.77
CA GLU A 170 2.29 -6.17 -12.54
C GLU A 170 2.72 -4.84 -13.19
N THR A 171 2.18 -4.50 -14.36
CA THR A 171 2.51 -3.24 -15.04
C THR A 171 2.04 -2.03 -14.23
N GLU A 172 0.84 -2.08 -13.68
CA GLU A 172 0.29 -1.05 -12.79
C GLU A 172 1.07 -0.97 -11.48
N HIS A 173 1.41 -2.11 -10.86
CA HIS A 173 2.22 -2.14 -9.64
C HIS A 173 3.60 -1.51 -9.86
N GLN A 174 4.23 -1.73 -11.03
CA GLN A 174 5.48 -1.09 -11.41
C GLN A 174 5.31 0.41 -11.69
N ALA A 175 4.21 0.81 -12.34
CA ALA A 175 3.89 2.22 -12.55
C ALA A 175 3.73 2.96 -11.21
N ILE A 176 3.02 2.35 -10.25
CA ILE A 176 2.86 2.87 -8.90
C ILE A 176 4.22 3.02 -8.20
N THR A 177 5.11 2.03 -8.31
CA THR A 177 6.48 2.12 -7.77
C THR A 177 7.25 3.30 -8.38
N ARG A 178 7.17 3.50 -9.70
CA ARG A 178 7.81 4.63 -10.37
C ARG A 178 7.27 5.98 -9.88
N LEU A 179 5.95 6.11 -9.76
CA LEU A 179 5.30 7.33 -9.26
C LEU A 179 5.66 7.60 -7.79
N SER A 180 5.69 6.57 -6.95
CA SER A 180 6.17 6.66 -5.57
C SER A 180 7.58 7.27 -5.52
N ASN A 181 8.51 6.72 -6.28
CA ASN A 181 9.90 7.19 -6.31
C ASN A 181 10.01 8.64 -6.84
N GLN A 182 9.16 9.04 -7.79
CA GLN A 182 9.11 10.42 -8.29
C GLN A 182 8.57 11.38 -7.22
N ALA A 183 7.51 10.98 -6.51
CA ALA A 183 6.91 11.79 -5.45
C ALA A 183 7.88 11.97 -4.27
N GLU A 184 8.60 10.93 -3.88
CA GLU A 184 9.60 11.01 -2.81
C GLU A 184 10.74 11.97 -3.11
N LYS A 185 11.16 12.10 -4.38
CA LYS A 185 12.23 13.04 -4.77
C LYS A 185 11.89 14.49 -4.42
N LEU A 186 10.60 14.85 -4.34
CA LEU A 186 10.17 16.18 -3.92
C LEU A 186 10.52 16.49 -2.46
N MET A 187 10.74 15.47 -1.62
CA MET A 187 11.19 15.62 -0.23
C MET A 187 12.71 15.81 -0.11
N GLY A 188 13.47 15.51 -1.17
CA GLY A 188 14.93 15.44 -1.12
C GLY A 188 15.43 14.55 0.02
N GLY A 189 16.52 14.95 0.69
CA GLY A 189 17.08 14.18 1.81
C GLY A 189 16.14 14.00 3.02
N HIS A 190 15.13 14.86 3.21
CA HIS A 190 14.18 14.70 4.32
C HIS A 190 13.25 13.49 4.12
N GLY A 191 13.08 13.03 2.88
CA GLY A 191 12.26 11.85 2.58
C GLY A 191 12.80 10.57 3.23
N PHE A 192 14.13 10.48 3.44
CA PHE A 192 14.81 9.30 3.99
C PHE A 192 14.74 9.17 5.51
N LEU A 193 14.18 10.16 6.21
CA LEU A 193 14.03 10.09 7.66
C LEU A 193 12.90 9.13 8.03
N MET A 194 13.05 8.44 9.16
CA MET A 194 11.97 7.61 9.72
C MET A 194 10.73 8.46 10.00
N GLY A 195 9.57 7.97 9.55
CA GLY A 195 8.28 8.67 9.63
C GLY A 195 8.03 9.71 8.54
N ALA A 196 9.00 9.93 7.64
CA ALA A 196 8.79 10.70 6.42
C ALA A 196 8.28 9.80 5.28
N THR A 197 8.44 10.24 4.03
CA THR A 197 7.89 9.56 2.85
C THR A 197 8.51 8.19 2.60
N HIS A 198 9.77 7.95 2.98
CA HIS A 198 10.41 6.63 2.86
C HIS A 198 9.64 5.54 3.62
N THR A 199 9.10 5.86 4.79
CA THR A 199 8.28 4.92 5.55
C THR A 199 6.96 4.60 4.83
N VAL A 200 6.37 5.58 4.14
CA VAL A 200 5.18 5.41 3.30
C VAL A 200 5.48 4.49 2.10
N SER A 201 6.59 4.72 1.41
CA SER A 201 6.99 3.92 0.25
C SER A 201 7.41 2.51 0.62
N HIS A 202 8.03 2.33 1.79
CA HIS A 202 8.30 0.99 2.32
C HIS A 202 6.99 0.21 2.61
N LEU A 203 6.00 0.85 3.25
CA LEU A 203 4.68 0.22 3.43
C LEU A 203 4.05 -0.16 2.08
N SER A 204 4.12 0.72 1.08
CA SER A 204 3.62 0.43 -0.27
C SER A 204 4.29 -0.81 -0.88
N MET A 205 5.62 -0.93 -0.76
CA MET A 205 6.36 -2.09 -1.27
C MET A 205 6.09 -3.37 -0.48
N LEU A 206 5.86 -3.27 0.83
CA LEU A 206 5.48 -4.40 1.67
C LEU A 206 4.11 -4.94 1.28
N LEU A 207 3.12 -4.05 1.11
CA LEU A 207 1.78 -4.44 0.63
C LEU A 207 1.86 -5.12 -0.74
N TYR A 208 2.66 -4.61 -1.68
CA TYR A 208 2.88 -5.28 -2.95
C TYR A 208 3.53 -6.66 -2.80
N SER A 209 4.59 -6.75 -1.99
CA SER A 209 5.38 -7.98 -1.88
C SER A 209 4.61 -9.12 -1.22
N VAL A 210 3.73 -8.80 -0.26
CA VAL A 210 2.94 -9.78 0.49
C VAL A 210 1.60 -10.06 -0.21
N PHE A 211 0.93 -9.04 -0.74
CA PHE A 211 -0.46 -9.14 -1.21
C PHE A 211 -0.68 -8.79 -2.69
N GLY A 212 0.24 -8.05 -3.29
CA GLY A 212 0.08 -7.52 -4.66
C GLY A 212 0.60 -8.44 -5.75
N LYS A 213 1.56 -9.32 -5.47
CA LYS A 213 2.16 -10.19 -6.48
C LYS A 213 1.14 -11.18 -7.04
N GLN A 214 1.13 -11.29 -8.37
CA GLN A 214 0.39 -12.31 -9.10
C GLN A 214 1.38 -13.39 -9.58
N PRO A 215 0.95 -14.64 -9.74
CA PRO A 215 1.80 -15.67 -10.32
C PRO A 215 2.19 -15.25 -11.73
N SER A 216 3.46 -15.46 -12.08
CA SER A 216 3.98 -15.20 -13.42
C SER A 216 3.22 -16.06 -14.44
N THR A 217 2.60 -15.43 -15.43
CA THR A 217 1.87 -16.11 -16.51
C THR A 217 2.78 -16.96 -17.42
N GLU A 218 4.11 -16.96 -17.21
CA GLU A 218 5.10 -17.73 -17.98
C GLU A 218 5.19 -19.22 -17.61
N ALA A 219 4.26 -19.73 -16.79
CA ALA A 219 4.15 -21.16 -16.49
C ALA A 219 2.86 -21.75 -17.07
N VAL A 220 2.79 -21.83 -18.40
CA VAL A 220 1.90 -22.74 -19.15
C VAL A 220 2.68 -23.37 -20.29
#